data_AF-A0A1F8L5N8-F1
#
_entry.id   AF-A0A1F8L5N8-F1
#
_cell.length_a   1.000
_cell.length_b   1.000
_cell.length_c   1.000
_cell.angle_alpha   90.00
_cell.angle_beta   90.00
_cell.angle_gamma   90.00
#
_symmetry.space_group_name_H-M   'P 1'
#
loop_
_entity.id
_entity.type
_entity.pdbx_description
1 polymer ?
#
loop_
_entity_poly.entity_id
_entity_poly.type
_entity_poly.pdbx_seq_one_letter_code
_entity_poly.pdbx_strand_id
1 'polypeptide(L)' 'MRVIRASEIGAYLYCHRAWWYHLQGITSENQQELASGSGFHRRHGRRVLSATLLRAAGWILLLAALVVAAVTATLQFLP' A
#
# COMPACT_ATOMS: atom_id res chain seq x y z
N MET A 1 6.05 -23.86 18.00
CA MET A 1 4.77 -23.53 17.35
C MET A 1 5.05 -22.85 16.02
N ARG A 2 4.26 -23.12 14.98
CA ARG A 2 4.40 -22.48 13.66
C ARG A 2 3.53 -21.22 13.59
N VAL A 3 4.06 -20.12 13.07
CA VAL A 3 3.28 -18.90 12.81
C VAL A 3 2.31 -19.15 11.65
N ILE A 4 1.02 -18.89 11.87
CA ILE A 4 -0.03 -19.00 10.85
C ILE A 4 -0.23 -17.61 10.22
N ARG A 5 -0.17 -17.52 8.89
CA ARG A 5 -0.43 -16.26 8.17
C ARG A 5 -1.93 -15.98 8.07
N ALA A 6 -2.31 -14.71 7.97
CA ALA A 6 -3.71 -14.33 7.75
C ALA A 6 -4.33 -15.00 6.50
N SER A 7 -3.54 -15.16 5.43
CA SER A 7 -3.96 -15.87 4.21
C SER A 7 -4.25 -17.36 4.45
N GLU A 8 -3.56 -17.99 5.41
CA GLU A 8 -3.82 -19.39 5.77
C GLU A 8 -5.14 -19.54 6.53
N ILE A 9 -5.50 -18.57 7.37
CA ILE A 9 -6.80 -18.56 8.05
C ILE A 9 -7.92 -18.48 7.01
N GLY A 10 -7.80 -17.58 6.03
CA GLY A 10 -8.77 -17.47 4.93
C GLY A 10 -8.85 -18.77 4.10
N ALA A 11 -7.71 -19.38 3.78
CA ALA A 11 -7.68 -20.65 3.05
C ALA A 11 -8.35 -21.79 3.84
N TYR A 12 -8.13 -21.87 5.15
CA TYR A 12 -8.76 -22.86 6.02
C TYR A 12 -10.28 -22.66 6.10
N LEU A 13 -10.74 -21.42 6.30
CA LEU A 13 -12.17 -21.09 6.35
C LEU A 13 -12.88 -21.35 5.03
N TYR A 14 -12.21 -21.14 3.89
CA TYR A 14 -12.74 -21.46 2.57
C TYR A 14 -12.77 -22.98 2.32
N CYS A 15 -11.64 -23.66 2.54
CA CYS A 15 -11.54 -25.11 2.37
C CYS A 15 -10.39 -25.70 3.20
N HIS A 16 -10.74 -26.44 4.25
CA HIS A 16 -9.79 -27.15 5.11
C HIS A 16 -8.85 -28.08 4.34
N ARG A 17 -9.36 -28.79 3.33
CA ARG A 17 -8.56 -29.73 2.50
C ARG A 17 -7.53 -28.99 1.66
N ALA A 18 -7.91 -27.88 1.02
CA ALA A 18 -6.98 -27.08 0.24
C ALA A 18 -5.88 -26.48 1.11
N TRP A 19 -6.23 -26.01 2.32
CA TRP A 19 -5.24 -25.56 3.31
C TRP A 19 -4.30 -26.70 3.72
N TRP A 20 -4.82 -27.90 4.00
CA TRP A 20 -3.98 -29.05 4.31
C TRP A 20 -2.99 -29.38 3.18
N TYR A 21 -3.43 -29.36 1.92
CA TYR A 21 -2.55 -29.54 0.76
C TYR A 21 -1.45 -28.49 0.69
N HIS A 22 -1.77 -27.23 0.99
CA HIS A 22 -0.78 -26.17 1.09
C HIS A 22 0.27 -26.48 2.18
N LEU A 23 -0.13 -27.04 3.33
CA LEU A 23 0.80 -27.47 4.38
C LEU A 23 1.70 -28.63 3.96
N GLN A 24 1.24 -29.49 3.06
CA GLN A 24 2.05 -30.56 2.46
C GLN A 24 2.97 -30.07 1.33
N GLY A 25 2.98 -28.75 1.04
CA GLY A 25 3.78 -28.18 -0.04
C GLY A 25 3.19 -28.40 -1.44
N ILE A 26 1.95 -28.89 -1.53
CA ILE A 26 1.28 -29.07 -2.81
C ILE A 26 0.91 -27.70 -3.36
N THR A 27 1.33 -27.43 -4.59
CA THR A 27 1.07 -26.18 -5.27
C THR A 27 -0.37 -26.12 -5.75
N SER A 28 -0.98 -24.93 -5.69
CA SER A 28 -2.28 -24.71 -6.33
C SER A 28 -2.16 -24.84 -7.83
N GLU A 29 -3.14 -25.46 -8.50
CA GLU A 29 -3.23 -25.44 -9.96
C GLU A 29 -3.51 -24.03 -10.49
N ASN A 30 -4.09 -23.15 -9.66
CA ASN A 30 -4.42 -21.78 -10.01
C ASN A 30 -3.21 -20.81 -9.97
N GLN A 31 -2.06 -21.22 -10.49
CA GLN A 31 -0.85 -20.38 -10.50
C GLN A 31 -1.02 -19.12 -11.37
N GLN A 32 -1.74 -19.25 -12.48
CA GLN A 32 -1.89 -18.16 -13.43
C GLN A 32 -2.66 -16.98 -12.84
N GLU A 33 -3.78 -17.22 -12.16
CA GLU A 33 -4.54 -16.12 -11.53
C GLU A 33 -3.82 -15.56 -10.30
N LEU A 34 -3.10 -16.38 -9.53
CA LEU A 34 -2.27 -15.89 -8.43
C LEU A 34 -1.17 -14.93 -8.93
N ALA A 35 -0.52 -15.29 -10.04
CA ALA A 35 0.50 -14.46 -10.67
C ALA A 35 -0.11 -13.17 -11.25
N SER A 36 -1.29 -13.25 -11.88
CA SER A 36 -1.99 -12.11 -12.45
C SER A 36 -2.44 -11.13 -11.36
N GLY A 37 -3.03 -11.63 -10.27
CA GLY A 37 -3.43 -10.88 -9.09
C GLY A 37 -2.24 -10.19 -8.42
N SER A 38 -1.12 -10.91 -8.25
CA SER A 38 0.12 -10.32 -7.73
C SER A 38 0.66 -9.21 -8.64
N GLY A 39 0.57 -9.39 -9.96
CA GLY A 39 0.92 -8.37 -10.95
C GLY A 39 0.03 -7.13 -10.86
N PHE A 40 -1.27 -7.32 -10.70
CA PHE A 40 -2.22 -6.24 -10.49
C PHE A 40 -1.91 -5.45 -9.21
N HIS A 41 -1.73 -6.12 -8.07
CA HIS A 41 -1.38 -5.48 -6.80
C HIS A 41 -0.08 -4.69 -6.88
N ARG A 42 0.96 -5.21 -7.54
CA ARG A 42 2.21 -4.46 -7.75
C ARG A 42 2.00 -3.17 -8.55
N ARG A 43 1.23 -3.24 -9.64
CA ARG A 43 0.92 -2.05 -10.46
C ARG A 43 0.11 -1.03 -9.66
N HIS A 44 -0.90 -1.48 -8.91
CA HIS A 44 -1.69 -0.62 -8.05
C HIS A 44 -0.83 0.03 -6.95
N GLY A 45 0.02 -0.74 -6.28
CA GLY A 45 0.94 -0.25 -5.25
C GLY A 45 1.87 0.86 -5.76
N ARG A 46 2.38 0.74 -6.99
CA ARG A 46 3.18 1.81 -7.63
C ARG A 46 2.38 3.10 -7.80
N ARG A 47 1.11 3.01 -8.20
CA ARG A 47 0.21 4.17 -8.34
C ARG A 47 -0.11 4.82 -6.99
N VAL A 48 -0.33 4.01 -5.95
CA VAL A 48 -0.57 4.48 -4.58
C VAL A 48 0.67 5.20 -4.05
N LEU A 49 1.87 4.64 -4.26
CA LEU A 49 3.12 5.28 -3.86
C LEU A 49 3.31 6.63 -4.56
N SER A 50 3.13 6.70 -5.89
CA SER A 50 3.24 7.96 -6.62
C SER A 50 2.23 9.00 -6.15
N ALA A 51 0.98 8.60 -5.92
CA ALA A 51 -0.06 9.49 -5.39
C ALA A 51 0.29 10.00 -3.99
N THR A 52 0.88 9.15 -3.15
CA THR A 52 1.29 9.50 -1.79
C THR A 52 2.44 10.51 -1.79
N LEU A 53 3.45 10.30 -2.65
CA LEU A 53 4.58 11.22 -2.83
C LEU A 53 4.13 12.57 -3.40
N LEU A 54 3.28 12.57 -4.42
CA LEU A 54 2.71 13.81 -4.98
C LEU A 54 1.88 14.57 -3.95
N ARG A 55 1.08 13.86 -3.14
CA ARG A 55 0.31 14.49 -2.06
C ARG A 55 1.23 15.09 -1.00
N ALA A 56 2.31 14.41 -0.62
CA ALA A 56 3.30 14.94 0.31
C ALA A 56 4.00 16.19 -0.25
N ALA A 57 4.41 16.16 -1.53
CA ALA A 57 4.98 17.32 -2.20
C ALA A 57 4.00 18.51 -2.23
N GLY A 58 2.71 18.26 -2.50
CA GLY A 58 1.67 19.29 -2.46
C GLY A 58 1.56 19.96 -1.10
N TRP A 59 1.57 19.19 0.00
CA TRP A 59 1.56 19.74 1.36
C TRP A 59 2.81 20.56 1.69
N ILE A 60 3.99 20.11 1.26
CA ILE A 60 5.25 20.85 1.46
C ILE A 60 5.20 22.18 0.71
N LEU A 61 4.77 22.18 -0.55
CA LEU A 61 4.65 23.40 -1.35
C LEU A 61 3.62 24.37 -0.77
N LEU A 62 2.48 23.86 -0.30
CA LEU A 62 1.47 24.69 0.36
C LEU A 62 2.03 25.33 1.63
N LEU A 63 2.72 24.57 2.48
CA LEU A 63 3.36 25.10 3.68
C LEU A 63 4.40 26.17 3.33
N ALA A 64 5.24 25.93 2.33
CA ALA A 64 6.23 26.91 1.87
C ALA A 64 5.56 28.21 1.40
N ALA A 65 4.47 28.11 0.63
CA ALA A 65 3.72 29.28 0.18
C ALA A 65 3.11 30.06 1.34
N LEU A 66 2.56 29.37 2.35
CA LEU A 66 2.02 30.01 3.56
C LEU A 66 3.11 30.71 4.37
N VAL A 67 4.29 30.11 4.50
CA VAL A 67 5.45 30.72 5.19
C VAL A 67 5.90 31.99 4.45
N VAL A 68 6.06 31.92 3.12
CA VAL A 68 6.43 33.09 2.32
C VAL A 68 5.38 34.19 2.48
N ALA A 69 4.09 33.86 2.35
CA ALA A 69 3.01 34.81 2.52
C ALA A 69 3.04 35.48 3.91
N ALA A 70 3.22 34.70 4.97
CA ALA A 70 3.31 35.22 6.33
C ALA A 70 4.52 36.14 6.52
N VAL A 71 5.71 35.74 6.04
CA VAL A 71 6.92 36.59 6.10
C VAL A 71 6.70 37.90 5.35
N THR A 72 6.15 37.85 4.13
CA THR A 72 5.88 39.05 3.35
C THR A 72 4.87 39.97 4.02
N ALA A 73 3.81 39.41 4.61
CA ALA A 73 2.83 40.20 5.35
C ALA A 73 3.45 40.86 6.58
N THR A 74 4.27 40.13 7.34
CA THR A 74 4.99 40.69 8.49
C THR A 74 5.89 41.84 8.06
N LEU A 75 6.68 41.69 7.00
CA LEU A 75 7.59 42.75 6.51
C LEU A 75 6.85 43.98 5.96
N GLN A 76 5.62 43.82 5.48
CA GLN A 76 4.85 44.92 4.89
C GLN A 76 3.97 45.65 5.91
N PHE A 77 3.44 44.94 6.91
CA PHE A 77 2.39 45.46 7.79
C PHE A 77 2.79 45.57 9.25
N LEU A 78 3.88 44.94 9.68
CA LEU A 78 4.48 45.17 11.00
C LEU A 78 5.77 45.99 10.81
N PRO A 79 5.90 47.17 11.44
CA PRO A 79 7.13 47.97 11.41
C PRO A 79 8.29 47.32 12.17
#